data_AF-A0A4D4L295-F1
#
_entry.id   AF-A0A4D4L295-F1
#
_cell.length_a   1.000
_cell.length_b   1.000
_cell.length_c   1.000
_cell.angle_alpha   90.00
_cell.angle_beta   90.00
_cell.angle_gamma   90.00
#
_symmetry.space_group_name_H-M   'P 1'
#
loop_
_entity.id
_entity.type
_entity.pdbx_description
1 polymer ?
#
loop_
_entity_poly.entity_id
_entity_poly.type
_entity_poly.pdbx_seq_one_letter_code
_entity_poly.pdbx_strand_id
1 'polypeptide(L)' 'MTTDRPHRVSVAGVIVDERGRALLIKRRDGSTWEPPGGALDPDATVPDALQREILEETGVKIALPAALTGSTRT' A
#
# COMPACT_ATOMS: atom_id res chain seq x y z
N MET A 1 9.83 29.14 15.67
CA MET A 1 10.19 27.97 14.83
C MET A 1 9.09 26.94 14.99
N THR A 2 8.15 26.90 14.06
CA THR A 2 7.12 25.86 13.99
C THR A 2 7.81 24.59 13.48
N THR A 3 7.93 23.57 14.32
CA THR A 3 8.36 22.24 13.89
C THR A 3 7.23 21.62 13.08
N ASP A 4 7.22 21.87 11.78
CA ASP A 4 6.37 21.16 10.84
C ASP A 4 6.81 19.69 10.84
N ARG A 5 5.99 18.81 11.43
CA ARG A 5 6.26 17.38 11.36
C ARG A 5 5.91 16.94 9.95
N PRO A 6 6.83 16.33 9.20
CA PRO A 6 6.52 15.91 7.83
C PRO A 6 5.34 14.95 7.87
N HIS A 7 4.24 15.33 7.22
CA HIS A 7 3.10 14.45 6.98
C HIS A 7 3.58 13.34 6.04
N ARG A 8 3.58 12.09 6.55
CA ARG A 8 3.92 10.93 5.73
C ARG A 8 2.65 10.39 5.11
N VAL A 9 2.65 10.26 3.79
CA VAL A 9 1.56 9.62 3.02
C VAL A 9 1.95 8.17 2.78
N SER A 10 0.99 7.26 2.93
CA SER A 10 1.17 5.83 2.63
C SER A 10 0.04 5.34 1.73
N VAL A 11 0.32 4.27 0.98
CA VAL A 11 -0.60 3.60 0.07
C VAL A 11 -0.72 2.13 0.45
N ALA A 12 -1.90 1.54 0.29
CA ALA A 12 -2.14 0.12 0.55
C ALA A 12 -3.09 -0.46 -0.49
N GLY A 13 -2.87 -1.71 -0.90
CA GLY A 13 -3.58 -2.38 -1.98
C GLY A 13 -4.46 -3.52 -1.52
N VAL A 14 -5.73 -3.50 -1.92
CA VAL A 14 -6.63 -4.66 -1.79
C VAL A 14 -6.71 -5.38 -3.14
N ILE A 15 -5.95 -6.46 -3.27
CA ILE A 15 -5.93 -7.30 -4.46
C ILE A 15 -6.82 -8.50 -4.22
N VAL A 16 -7.82 -8.68 -5.08
CA VAL A 16 -8.83 -9.74 -4.96
C VAL A 16 -8.67 -10.72 -6.12
N ASP A 17 -8.61 -12.01 -5.82
CA ASP A 17 -8.59 -13.05 -6.85
C ASP A 17 -9.99 -13.39 -7.37
N GLU A 18 -10.07 -14.24 -8.39
CA GLU A 18 -11.33 -14.68 -9.01
C GLU A 18 -12.28 -15.40 -8.04
N ARG A 19 -11.77 -15.84 -6.88
CA ARG A 19 -12.53 -16.52 -5.83
C ARG A 19 -12.97 -15.55 -4.72
N GLY A 20 -12.74 -14.25 -4.88
CA GLY A 20 -13.11 -13.24 -3.90
C GLY A 20 -12.19 -13.18 -2.68
N ARG A 21 -10.98 -13.76 -2.75
CA ARG A 21 -10.02 -13.74 -1.62
C ARG A 21 -9.06 -12.56 -1.75
N ALA A 22 -8.76 -11.90 -0.63
CA ALA A 22 -7.82 -10.80 -0.59
C ALA A 22 -6.39 -11.27 -0.31
N LEU A 23 -5.42 -10.69 -1.04
CA LEU A 23 -4.00 -10.83 -0.73
C LEU A 23 -3.67 -10.00 0.52
N LEU A 24 -3.10 -10.66 1.54
CA LEU A 24 -2.62 -10.03 2.76
C LEU A 24 -1.19 -10.48 3.03
N ILE A 25 -0.40 -9.59 3.63
CA ILE A 25 0.92 -9.90 4.16
C ILE A 25 0.84 -10.04 5.68
N LYS A 26 1.67 -10.93 6.23
CA LYS A 26 1.83 -11.06 7.68
C LYS A 26 3.08 -10.31 8.09
N ARG A 27 2.92 -9.33 8.98
CA ARG A 27 4.07 -8.58 9.48
C ARG A 27 5.03 -9.51 10.22
N ARG A 28 6.33 -9.20 10.13
CA ARG A 28 7.36 -9.97 10.84
C ARG A 28 7.39 -9.66 12.34
N ASP A 29 7.05 -8.43 12.71
CA ASP A 29 7.09 -7.88 14.07
C ASP A 29 5.77 -8.05 14.83
N GLY A 30 4.70 -8.45 14.15
CA GLY A 30 3.37 -8.60 14.72
C GLY A 30 2.67 -9.86 14.22
N SER A 31 1.72 -10.36 15.00
CA SER A 31 0.83 -11.46 14.59
C SER A 31 -0.29 -11.00 13.64
N THR A 32 -0.24 -9.75 13.18
CA THR A 32 -1.30 -9.10 12.39
C THR A 32 -1.10 -9.30 10.90
N TRP A 33 -2.23 -9.39 10.21
CA TRP A 33 -2.31 -9.41 8.75
C TRP A 33 -2.77 -8.04 8.26
N GLU A 34 -2.15 -7.55 7.20
CA GLU A 34 -2.49 -6.26 6.59
C GLU A 34 -2.41 -6.34 5.06
N PRO A 35 -3.10 -5.44 4.34
CA PRO A 35 -2.90 -5.31 2.91
C PRO A 35 -1.45 -4.88 2.62
N PRO A 36 -0.82 -5.38 1.54
CA PRO A 36 0.50 -4.92 1.13
C PRO A 36 0.49 -3.43 0.79
N GLY A 37 1.58 -2.74 1.11
CA GLY A 37 1.66 -1.30 0.95
C GLY A 37 2.73 -0.64 1.82
N GLY A 38 2.99 0.62 1.51
CA GLY A 38 4.08 1.34 2.15
C GLY A 38 4.01 2.83 1.89
N ALA A 39 5.16 3.49 2.03
CA ALA A 39 5.24 4.93 1.94
C ALA A 39 5.15 5.40 0.49
N LEU A 40 4.43 6.50 0.29
CA LEU A 40 4.47 7.22 -0.98
C LEU A 40 5.73 8.07 -1.00
N ASP A 41 6.62 7.81 -1.95
CA ASP A 41 7.78 8.67 -2.20
C ASP A 41 7.31 10.03 -2.75
N PRO A 42 7.99 11.15 -2.42
CA PRO A 42 7.53 12.49 -2.78
C PRO A 42 7.29 12.71 -4.28
N ASP A 43 8.06 12.02 -5.12
CA ASP A 43 8.02 12.15 -6.57
C ASP A 43 7.26 11.01 -7.27
N ALA A 44 6.71 10.06 -6.50
CA ALA A 44 5.98 8.91 -7.04
C ALA A 44 4.48 9.17 -7.10
N THR A 45 3.82 8.61 -8.11
CA THR A 45 2.36 8.58 -8.13
C THR A 45 1.83 7.46 -7.21
N VAL A 46 0.58 7.56 -6.75
CA VAL A 46 -0.07 6.51 -5.95
C VAL A 46 -0.02 5.14 -6.67
N PRO A 47 -0.35 5.03 -7.98
CA PRO A 47 -0.21 3.77 -8.70
C PRO A 47 1.23 3.23 -8.76
N ASP A 48 2.22 4.09 -8.98
CA ASP A 48 3.63 3.66 -9.06
C ASP A 48 4.11 3.09 -7.74
N ALA A 49 3.84 3.80 -6.63
CA ALA A 49 4.17 3.32 -5.29
C ALA A 49 3.44 2.02 -4.97
N LEU A 50 2.16 1.89 -5.34
CA LEU A 50 1.39 0.67 -5.12
C LEU A 50 1.98 -0.53 -5.87
N GLN A 51 2.36 -0.36 -7.14
CA GLN A 51 2.99 -1.41 -7.94
C GLN A 51 4.35 -1.82 -7.37
N ARG A 52 5.16 -0.85 -6.93
CA ARG A 52 6.47 -1.09 -6.29
C ARG A 52 6.31 -1.90 -5.02
N GLU A 53 5.51 -1.42 -4.06
CA GLU A 53 5.34 -2.04 -2.74
C GLU A 53 4.80 -3.48 -2.85
N ILE A 54 3.77 -3.70 -3.67
CA ILE A 54 3.20 -5.06 -3.85
C ILE A 54 4.25 -6.01 -4.46
N LEU A 55 5.02 -5.54 -5.44
CA LEU A 55 6.07 -6.36 -6.05
C LEU A 55 7.17 -6.70 -5.03
N GLU A 56 7.62 -5.72 -4.25
CA GLU A 56 8.68 -5.88 -3.25
C GLU A 56 8.26 -6.82 -2.10
N GLU A 57 7.02 -6.71 -1.62
CA GLU A 57 6.55 -7.47 -0.46
C GLU A 57 6.01 -8.86 -0.81
N THR A 58 5.51 -9.06 -2.04
CA THR A 58 4.78 -10.29 -2.42
C THR A 58 5.32 -10.99 -3.66
N GLY A 59 6.14 -10.31 -4.47
CA GLY A 59 6.59 -10.80 -5.79
C GLY A 59 5.51 -10.76 -6.88
N VAL A 60 4.30 -10.27 -6.57
CA VAL A 60 3.18 -10.21 -7.51
C VAL A 60 3.23 -8.93 -8.32
N LYS A 61 3.00 -9.04 -9.64
CA LYS A 61 2.77 -7.88 -10.52
C LYS A 61 1.28 -7.64 -10.63
N ILE A 62 0.86 -6.39 -10.41
CA ILE A 62 -0.54 -5.98 -10.58
C ILE A 62 -0.70 -5.08 -11.81
N ALA A 63 -1.86 -5.20 -12.46
CA ALA A 63 -2.27 -4.32 -13.54
C ALA A 63 -3.07 -3.13 -13.01
N LEU A 64 -3.01 -2.02 -13.74
CA LEU A 64 -3.80 -0.81 -13.51
C LEU A 64 -4.94 -0.73 -14.55
N PRO A 65 -6.02 0.03 -14.31
CA PRO A 65 -6.22 0.98 -13.20
C PRO A 65 -6.64 0.31 -11.89
N ALA A 66 -6.21 0.90 -10.77
CA ALA A 66 -6.74 0.61 -9.44
C ALA A 66 -7.83 1.63 -9.08
N ALA A 67 -8.86 1.19 -8.36
CA ALA A 67 -9.89 2.08 -7.83
C ALA A 67 -9.48 2.64 -6.46
N LEU A 68 -9.61 3.95 -6.24
CA LEU A 68 -9.46 4.54 -4.92
C LEU A 68 -10.67 4.16 -4.06
N THR A 69 -10.45 3.40 -3.00
CA THR A 69 -11.51 2.90 -2.11
C THR A 69 -11.66 3.73 -0.82
N GLY A 70 -10.64 4.47 -0.41
CA GLY A 70 -10.69 5.33 0.77
C GLY A 70 -9.40 6.11 1.00
N SER A 71 -9.46 7.09 1.91
CA SER A 71 -8.31 7.85 2.40
C SER A 71 -8.46 8.07 3.90
N THR A 72 -7.40 7.84 4.66
CA THR A 72 -7.39 8.01 6.11
C THR A 72 -6.33 9.02 6.51
N ARG A 73 -6.66 9.92 7.45
CA ARG A 73 -5.71 10.86 8.06
C ARG A 73 -5.56 10.50 9.53
N THR A 74 -4.35 10.10 9.91
CA THR A 74 -3.93 9.86 11.30
C THR A 74 -3.28 11.08 11.91
#